data_AF-A0A7W0FKV2-F1
#
_entry.id   AF-A0A7W0FKV2-F1
#
_cell.length_a   1.000
_cell.length_b   1.000
_cell.length_c   1.000
_cell.angle_alpha   90.00
_cell.angle_beta   90.00
_cell.angle_gamma   90.00
#
_symmetry.space_group_name_H-M   'P 1'
#
loop_
_entity.id
_entity.type
_entity.pdbx_description
1 polymer ?
#
loop_
_entity_poly.entity_id
_entity_poly.type
_entity_poly.pdbx_seq_one_letter_code
_entity_poly.pdbx_strand_id
1 'polypeptide(L)'
;MKQRIPFFVVSVVIVLAMLLGACAPAAATEAPVASDATEAAVTEAAAAVEPVTIKVVSFLTYSENADGAESKVVEAFQAAHPEITVDFQLLPYADYFTSLKTWVAGGTAPDVASLDLSMLQEMAAAGSLADLTPMVDADGYDLSQYYQ
;
A
#
# COMPACT_ATOMS: atom_id res chain seq x y z
N MET A 1 -32.39 -46.95 23.24
CA MET A 1 -33.29 -45.78 23.13
C MET A 1 -32.49 -44.52 23.46
N LYS A 2 -32.13 -43.73 22.43
CA LYS A 2 -31.71 -42.33 22.59
C LYS A 2 -31.98 -41.62 21.27
N GLN A 3 -32.82 -40.60 21.33
CA GLN A 3 -33.40 -39.89 20.21
C GLN A 3 -32.66 -38.57 19.96
N ARG A 4 -32.55 -38.21 18.67
CA ARG A 4 -32.63 -36.83 18.09
C ARG A 4 -31.40 -35.93 18.38
N ILE A 5 -30.93 -35.08 17.48
CA ILE A 5 -31.59 -34.05 16.66
C ILE A 5 -30.68 -33.78 15.42
N PRO A 6 -31.22 -33.62 14.19
CA PRO A 6 -30.38 -33.37 13.02
C PRO A 6 -29.81 -31.94 13.04
N PHE A 7 -28.48 -31.87 12.96
CA PHE A 7 -27.61 -30.68 12.87
C PHE A 7 -28.08 -29.62 11.84
N PHE A 8 -28.94 -30.03 10.91
CA PHE A 8 -29.58 -29.20 9.89
C PHE A 8 -30.46 -28.07 10.45
N VAL A 9 -31.07 -28.25 11.63
CA VAL A 9 -31.94 -27.22 12.25
C VAL A 9 -31.12 -26.07 12.85
N VAL A 10 -29.88 -26.33 13.26
CA VAL A 10 -28.99 -25.31 13.87
C VAL A 10 -28.40 -24.38 12.79
N SER A 11 -28.20 -24.88 11.56
CA SER A 11 -27.61 -24.09 10.46
C SER A 11 -28.56 -23.04 9.87
N VAL A 12 -29.88 -23.29 9.90
CA VAL A 12 -30.89 -22.36 9.34
C VAL A 12 -31.16 -21.16 10.25
N VAL A 13 -30.92 -21.29 11.57
CA VAL A 13 -31.15 -20.20 12.55
C VAL A 13 -30.04 -19.14 12.52
N ILE A 14 -28.81 -19.49 12.12
CA ILE A 14 -27.67 -18.57 12.09
C ILE A 14 -27.71 -17.64 10.86
N VAL A 15 -28.23 -18.12 9.72
CA VAL A 15 -28.29 -17.33 8.47
C VAL A 15 -29.40 -16.26 8.50
N LEU A 16 -30.43 -16.42 9.34
CA LEU A 16 -31.53 -15.45 9.44
C LEU A 16 -31.20 -14.23 10.34
N ALA A 17 -30.10 -14.29 11.11
CA ALA A 17 -29.72 -13.25 12.07
C ALA A 17 -28.89 -12.10 11.47
N MET A 18 -28.33 -12.25 10.26
CA MET A 18 -27.44 -11.23 9.65
C MET A 18 -28.16 -10.23 8.73
N LEU A 19 -29.48 -10.28 8.62
CA LEU A 19 -30.26 -9.46 7.66
C LEU A 19 -30.99 -8.25 8.28
N LEU A 20 -30.74 -7.87 9.54
CA LEU A 20 -31.48 -6.79 10.22
C LEU A 20 -30.63 -5.61 10.75
N GLY A 21 -29.39 -5.42 10.27
CA GLY A 21 -28.50 -4.36 10.74
C GLY A 21 -28.50 -3.04 9.96
N ALA A 22 -29.35 -2.88 8.95
CA ALA A 22 -29.32 -1.73 8.04
C ALA A 22 -30.56 -0.83 8.18
N CYS A 23 -30.52 0.11 9.13
CA CYS A 23 -31.24 1.41 9.07
C CYS A 23 -31.03 2.20 10.38
N ALA A 24 -30.43 3.39 10.29
CA ALA A 24 -30.81 4.55 11.10
C ALA A 24 -30.21 5.86 10.51
N PRO A 25 -30.89 7.01 10.64
CA PRO A 25 -31.15 7.90 9.50
C PRO A 25 -30.40 9.23 9.50
N ALA A 26 -30.36 9.83 8.30
CA ALA A 26 -30.00 11.21 8.02
C ALA A 26 -31.17 12.18 8.29
N ALA A 27 -30.88 13.31 8.94
CA ALA A 27 -31.62 14.58 8.96
C ALA A 27 -30.69 15.63 9.62
N ALA A 28 -30.62 16.90 9.26
CA ALA A 28 -31.60 17.76 8.61
C ALA A 28 -30.94 18.85 7.76
N THR A 29 -31.69 19.25 6.73
CA THR A 29 -31.53 20.42 5.88
C THR A 29 -31.89 21.70 6.64
N GLU A 30 -31.02 22.71 6.62
CA GLU A 30 -31.39 24.13 6.73
C GLU A 30 -30.93 24.89 5.48
N ALA A 31 -31.81 25.77 5.02
CA ALA A 31 -31.71 26.56 3.80
C ALA A 31 -30.90 27.87 4.04
N PRO A 32 -30.53 28.62 2.98
CA PRO A 32 -29.30 29.40 2.93
C PRO A 32 -29.46 30.83 3.45
N VAL A 33 -28.38 31.40 3.97
CA VAL A 33 -28.24 32.84 4.18
C VAL A 33 -27.12 33.35 3.28
N ALA A 34 -27.45 34.33 2.47
CA ALA A 34 -26.57 34.97 1.50
C ALA A 34 -25.60 35.95 2.16
N SER A 35 -24.50 36.18 1.43
CA SER A 35 -23.69 37.40 1.41
C SER A 35 -22.75 37.63 2.59
N ASP A 36 -21.49 37.27 2.42
CA ASP A 36 -20.47 38.32 2.27
C ASP A 36 -19.30 37.83 1.43
N ALA A 37 -18.90 38.66 0.46
CA ALA A 37 -17.75 38.43 -0.39
C ALA A 37 -16.49 38.79 0.41
N THR A 38 -15.98 37.83 1.19
CA THR A 38 -14.63 37.93 1.76
C THR A 38 -13.65 37.33 0.77
N GLU A 39 -12.96 38.22 0.08
CA GLU A 39 -11.67 38.08 -0.57
C GLU A 39 -10.93 36.80 -0.15
N ALA A 40 -10.94 35.81 -1.05
CA ALA A 40 -10.16 34.61 -0.94
C ALA A 40 -8.68 34.97 -1.05
N ALA A 41 -8.08 35.31 0.08
CA ALA A 41 -6.67 35.07 0.29
C ALA A 41 -6.48 33.56 0.10
N VAL A 42 -5.94 33.17 -1.05
CA VAL A 42 -5.32 31.86 -1.25
C VAL A 42 -4.08 31.87 -0.36
N THR A 43 -4.29 31.69 0.94
CA THR A 43 -3.33 31.00 1.77
C THR A 43 -3.34 29.60 1.22
N GLU A 44 -2.34 29.28 0.42
CA GLU A 44 -1.88 27.91 0.21
C GLU A 44 -1.65 27.36 1.60
N ALA A 45 -2.70 26.78 2.18
CA ALA A 45 -2.60 25.92 3.33
C ALA A 45 -1.76 24.77 2.80
N ALA A 46 -0.45 24.83 3.07
CA ALA A 46 0.42 23.69 3.01
C ALA A 46 -0.34 22.58 3.73
N ALA A 47 -0.88 21.64 2.95
CA ALA A 47 -1.56 20.49 3.49
C ALA A 47 -0.58 19.90 4.49
N ALA A 48 -0.96 19.84 5.76
CA ALA A 48 -0.14 19.23 6.77
C ALA A 48 0.10 17.79 6.29
N VAL A 49 1.31 17.52 5.81
CA VAL A 49 1.63 16.21 5.26
C VAL A 49 1.65 15.28 6.45
N GLU A 50 0.65 14.42 6.54
CA GLU A 50 0.60 13.42 7.59
C GLU A 50 1.84 12.52 7.45
N PRO A 51 2.49 12.14 8.56
CA PRO A 51 3.64 11.27 8.49
C PRO A 51 3.27 9.93 7.85
N VAL A 52 3.97 9.54 6.79
CA VAL A 52 3.77 8.28 6.08
C VAL A 52 4.93 7.33 6.37
N THR A 53 4.66 6.05 6.61
CA THR A 53 5.68 5.01 6.62
C THR A 53 5.54 4.13 5.39
N ILE A 54 6.61 3.98 4.61
CA ILE A 54 6.70 3.05 3.48
C ILE A 54 7.63 1.88 3.81
N LYS A 55 7.24 0.66 3.44
CA LYS A 55 8.01 -0.57 3.63
C LYS A 55 8.80 -0.88 2.37
N VAL A 56 10.12 -0.95 2.52
CA VAL A 56 11.04 -1.22 1.41
C VAL A 56 11.88 -2.44 1.74
N VAL A 57 11.86 -3.43 0.87
CA VAL A 57 12.70 -4.64 1.04
C VAL A 57 13.63 -4.81 -0.15
N SER A 58 14.87 -5.20 0.14
CA SER A 58 15.87 -5.42 -0.90
C SER A 58 16.80 -6.57 -0.58
N PHE A 59 17.45 -7.08 -1.63
CA PHE A 59 18.56 -8.04 -1.54
C PHE A 59 19.87 -7.46 -2.08
N LEU A 60 19.89 -6.19 -2.51
CA LEU A 60 21.01 -5.56 -3.22
C LEU A 60 22.17 -5.27 -2.26
N THR A 61 22.97 -6.30 -2.04
CA THR A 61 24.22 -6.25 -1.30
C THR A 61 25.39 -6.48 -2.23
N TYR A 62 26.45 -5.69 -2.05
CA TYR A 62 27.71 -5.84 -2.77
C TYR A 62 28.83 -6.02 -1.76
N SER A 63 29.92 -6.68 -2.14
CA SER A 63 31.04 -6.97 -1.23
C SER A 63 31.64 -5.70 -0.60
N GLU A 64 31.56 -4.57 -1.29
CA GLU A 64 32.07 -3.28 -0.83
C GLU A 64 31.05 -2.49 0.01
N ASN A 65 29.80 -2.95 0.09
CA ASN A 65 28.74 -2.34 0.88
C ASN A 65 27.83 -3.42 1.46
N ALA A 66 28.39 -4.18 2.41
CA ALA A 66 27.71 -5.24 3.13
C ALA A 66 26.52 -4.73 3.96
N ASP A 67 26.55 -3.46 4.35
CA ASP A 67 25.47 -2.77 5.06
C ASP A 67 24.35 -2.27 4.10
N GLY A 68 24.47 -2.57 2.80
CA GLY A 68 23.49 -2.27 1.74
C GLY A 68 23.81 -0.98 0.99
N ALA A 69 23.90 -1.07 -0.34
CA ALA A 69 24.06 0.09 -1.22
C ALA A 69 22.95 1.15 -1.03
N GLU A 70 21.75 0.68 -0.67
CA GLU A 70 20.55 1.48 -0.57
C GLU A 70 20.39 2.18 0.78
N SER A 71 21.09 1.75 1.85
CA SER A 71 20.95 2.35 3.18
C SER A 71 21.26 3.86 3.16
N LYS A 72 22.30 4.28 2.43
CA LYS A 72 22.62 5.71 2.23
C LYS A 72 21.61 6.44 1.35
N VAL A 73 20.98 5.74 0.40
CA VAL A 73 19.91 6.30 -0.43
C VAL A 73 18.68 6.55 0.44
N VAL A 74 18.34 5.61 1.33
CA VAL A 74 17.25 5.75 2.30
C VAL A 74 17.51 6.92 3.26
N GLU A 75 18.73 7.06 3.78
CA GLU A 75 19.11 8.21 4.61
C GLU A 75 18.94 9.54 3.87
N ALA A 76 19.44 9.62 2.63
CA ALA A 76 19.31 10.83 1.80
C ALA A 76 17.85 11.15 1.45
N PHE A 77 17.05 10.13 1.15
CA PHE A 77 15.63 10.26 0.86
C PHE A 77 14.86 10.80 2.06
N GLN A 78 15.02 10.20 3.24
CA GLN A 78 14.34 10.66 4.46
C GLN A 78 14.80 12.06 4.89
N ALA A 79 16.05 12.44 4.60
CA ALA A 79 16.52 13.81 4.84
C ALA A 79 15.86 14.83 3.90
N ALA A 80 15.56 14.45 2.66
CA ALA A 80 14.85 15.27 1.69
C ALA A 80 13.32 15.28 1.91
N HIS A 81 12.78 14.21 2.49
CA HIS A 81 11.36 13.98 2.74
C HIS A 81 11.13 13.64 4.22
N PRO A 82 11.27 14.62 5.14
CA PRO A 82 11.16 14.38 6.58
C PRO A 82 9.76 13.89 7.03
N GLU A 83 8.76 14.05 6.19
CA GLU A 83 7.40 13.56 6.35
C GLU A 83 7.25 12.06 6.02
N ILE A 84 8.25 11.44 5.39
CA ILE A 84 8.24 10.02 5.02
C ILE A 84 9.28 9.26 5.84
N THR A 85 8.83 8.22 6.55
CA THR A 85 9.69 7.22 7.16
C THR A 85 9.80 6.02 6.23
N VAL A 86 11.01 5.53 6.01
CA VAL A 86 11.29 4.32 5.23
C VAL A 86 11.65 3.19 6.19
N ASP A 87 10.76 2.21 6.31
CA ASP A 87 11.02 0.94 6.99
C ASP A 87 11.78 0.03 6.02
N PHE A 88 13.12 0.17 6.02
CA PHE A 88 14.01 -0.55 5.11
C PHE A 88 14.49 -1.87 5.72
N GLN A 89 14.29 -2.96 4.98
CA GLN A 89 14.79 -4.28 5.34
C GLN A 89 15.64 -4.87 4.21
N LEU A 90 16.89 -5.17 4.54
CA LEU A 90 17.80 -5.90 3.69
C LEU A 90 17.78 -7.38 4.07
N LEU A 91 17.53 -8.26 3.10
CA LEU A 91 17.57 -9.71 3.30
C LEU A 91 18.69 -10.37 2.48
N PRO A 92 19.27 -11.48 2.98
CA PRO A 92 20.12 -12.33 2.16
C PRO A 92 19.37 -12.83 0.93
N TYR A 93 20.04 -12.85 -0.22
CA TYR A 93 19.47 -13.31 -1.50
C TYR A 93 18.80 -14.69 -1.41
N ALA A 94 19.40 -15.61 -0.64
CA ALA A 94 18.89 -16.98 -0.47
C ALA A 94 17.49 -17.04 0.17
N ASP A 95 17.16 -16.09 1.03
CA ASP A 95 15.90 -16.05 1.78
C ASP A 95 14.89 -15.07 1.17
N TYR A 96 15.37 -14.12 0.37
CA TYR A 96 14.61 -12.98 -0.13
C TYR A 96 13.36 -13.40 -0.92
N PHE A 97 13.52 -14.20 -1.98
CA PHE A 97 12.42 -14.50 -2.90
C PHE A 97 11.32 -15.36 -2.26
N THR A 98 11.70 -16.30 -1.40
CA THR A 98 10.75 -17.10 -0.62
C THR A 98 9.93 -16.21 0.33
N SER A 99 10.60 -15.26 0.99
CA SER A 99 9.96 -14.30 1.89
C SER A 99 9.01 -13.39 1.14
N LEU A 100 9.45 -12.81 0.01
CA LEU A 100 8.64 -11.92 -0.81
C LEU A 100 7.37 -12.60 -1.32
N LYS A 101 7.47 -13.82 -1.86
CA LYS A 101 6.28 -14.59 -2.30
C LYS A 101 5.32 -14.86 -1.14
N THR A 102 5.85 -15.16 0.04
CA THR A 102 5.03 -15.39 1.24
C THR A 102 4.28 -14.13 1.66
N TRP A 103 4.93 -12.97 1.65
CA TRP A 103 4.29 -11.70 1.98
C TRP A 103 3.22 -11.31 0.96
N VAL A 104 3.49 -11.49 -0.34
CA VAL A 104 2.52 -11.24 -1.40
C VAL A 104 1.30 -12.15 -1.26
N ALA A 105 1.51 -13.46 -1.11
CA ALA A 105 0.42 -14.41 -0.91
C ALA A 105 -0.36 -14.19 0.39
N GLY A 106 0.32 -13.68 1.44
CA GLY A 106 -0.26 -13.37 2.73
C GLY A 106 -0.93 -11.98 2.83
N GLY A 107 -0.95 -11.18 1.75
CA GLY A 107 -1.51 -9.83 1.77
C GLY A 107 -0.74 -8.85 2.66
N THR A 108 0.55 -9.08 2.87
CA THR A 108 1.46 -8.27 3.70
C THR A 108 2.70 -7.84 2.92
N ALA A 109 2.58 -7.71 1.60
CA ALA A 109 3.64 -7.28 0.72
C ALA A 109 4.25 -5.94 1.16
N PRO A 110 5.55 -5.72 0.90
CA PRO A 110 6.16 -4.40 1.00
C PRO A 110 5.58 -3.45 -0.06
N ASP A 111 5.75 -2.15 0.14
CA ASP A 111 5.35 -1.14 -0.83
C ASP A 111 6.34 -1.09 -2.02
N VAL A 112 7.63 -1.30 -1.73
CA VAL A 112 8.70 -1.37 -2.74
C VAL A 112 9.55 -2.61 -2.49
N ALA A 113 9.83 -3.37 -3.55
CA ALA A 113 10.65 -4.58 -3.49
C ALA A 113 11.62 -4.63 -4.66
N SER A 114 12.88 -4.98 -4.38
CA SER A 114 13.86 -5.33 -5.41
C SER A 114 13.46 -6.64 -6.10
N LEU A 115 13.49 -6.68 -7.43
CA LEU A 115 13.20 -7.88 -8.21
C LEU A 115 14.38 -8.22 -9.10
N ASP A 116 14.70 -9.50 -9.23
CA ASP A 116 15.51 -9.97 -10.35
C ASP A 116 14.63 -10.13 -11.60
N LEU A 117 15.26 -10.36 -12.75
CA LEU A 117 14.51 -10.47 -14.02
C LEU A 117 13.52 -11.64 -14.03
N SER A 118 13.86 -12.75 -13.37
CA SER A 118 12.97 -13.92 -13.30
C SER A 118 11.72 -13.61 -12.51
N MET A 119 11.87 -13.02 -11.33
CA MET A 119 10.77 -12.65 -10.44
C MET A 119 9.90 -11.57 -11.05
N LEU A 120 10.51 -10.58 -11.71
CA LEU A 120 9.79 -9.53 -12.43
C LEU A 120 8.83 -10.13 -13.46
N GLN A 121 9.31 -11.06 -14.29
CA GLN A 121 8.48 -11.73 -15.29
C GLN A 121 7.36 -12.56 -14.67
N GLU A 122 7.66 -13.33 -13.61
CA GLU A 122 6.68 -14.14 -12.89
C GLU A 122 5.58 -13.28 -12.27
N MET A 123 5.95 -12.22 -11.54
CA MET A 123 5.01 -11.35 -10.84
C MET A 123 4.20 -10.47 -11.80
N ALA A 124 4.80 -10.01 -12.91
CA ALA A 124 4.06 -9.30 -13.95
C ALA A 124 3.00 -10.20 -14.60
N ALA A 125 3.36 -11.44 -14.94
CA ALA A 125 2.42 -12.41 -15.50
C ALA A 125 1.30 -12.78 -14.52
N ALA A 126 1.57 -12.76 -13.22
CA ALA A 126 0.59 -12.99 -12.15
C ALA A 126 -0.28 -11.76 -11.83
N GLY A 127 0.02 -10.57 -12.40
CA GLY A 127 -0.68 -9.33 -12.07
C GLY A 127 -0.38 -8.81 -10.67
N SER A 128 0.74 -9.21 -10.08
CA SER A 128 1.15 -8.86 -8.70
C SER A 128 1.94 -7.55 -8.61
N LEU A 129 2.13 -6.84 -9.73
CA LEU A 129 2.87 -5.58 -9.81
C LEU A 129 1.94 -4.45 -10.25
N ALA A 130 2.11 -3.28 -9.65
CA ALA A 130 1.43 -2.08 -10.10
C ALA A 130 1.95 -1.64 -11.48
N ASP A 131 1.05 -1.20 -12.35
CA ASP A 131 1.42 -0.50 -13.58
C ASP A 131 1.92 0.90 -13.23
N LEU A 132 3.19 1.17 -13.52
CA LEU A 132 3.83 2.46 -13.25
C LEU A 132 3.66 3.45 -14.40
N THR A 133 3.12 3.04 -15.55
CA THR A 133 2.92 3.91 -16.72
C THR A 133 2.17 5.21 -16.37
N PRO A 134 1.07 5.18 -15.58
CA PRO A 134 0.37 6.40 -15.21
C PRO A 134 1.21 7.37 -14.36
N MET A 135 2.11 6.85 -13.52
CA MET A 135 2.99 7.69 -12.70
C MET A 135 4.09 8.32 -13.55
N VAL A 136 4.70 7.53 -14.44
CA VAL A 136 5.71 7.99 -15.40
C VAL A 136 5.18 9.12 -16.28
N ASP A 137 3.97 8.94 -16.81
CA ASP A 137 3.32 9.94 -17.66
C ASP A 137 2.97 11.22 -16.89
N ALA A 138 2.49 11.09 -15.65
CA ALA A 138 2.13 12.21 -14.79
C ALA A 138 3.34 13.06 -14.38
N ASP A 139 4.46 12.40 -14.05
CA ASP A 139 5.68 13.06 -13.59
C ASP A 139 6.57 13.55 -14.75
N GLY A 140 6.23 13.18 -16.00
CA GLY A 140 7.04 13.50 -17.17
C GLY A 140 8.43 12.87 -17.10
N TYR A 141 8.53 11.67 -16.55
CA TYR A 141 9.81 11.01 -16.29
C TYR A 141 10.52 10.67 -17.61
N ASP A 142 11.78 11.09 -17.76
CA ASP A 142 12.54 10.90 -19.01
C ASP A 142 13.03 9.45 -19.17
N LEU A 143 12.22 8.64 -19.84
CA LEU A 143 12.57 7.25 -20.17
C LEU A 143 13.72 7.12 -21.18
N SER A 144 14.11 8.19 -21.88
CA SER A 144 15.23 8.12 -22.83
C SER A 144 16.60 7.90 -22.15
N GLN A 145 16.66 8.07 -20.83
CA GLN A 145 17.85 7.80 -20.01
C GLN A 145 18.06 6.31 -19.71
N TYR A 146 17.08 5.45 -20.02
CA TYR A 146 17.13 4.02 -19.72
C TYR A 146 17.48 3.19 -20.96
N TYR A 147 18.12 2.05 -20.74
CA TYR A 147 18.34 1.05 -21.78
C TYR A 147 16.99 0.50 -22.24
N GLN A 148 16.72 0.56 -23.55
CA GLN A 148 15.52 -0.01 -24.18
C GLN A 148 15.72 -1.47 -24.58
#